data_AF-A0A0M2F7L1-F1
#
_entry.id   AF-A0A0M2F7L1-F1
#
_cell.length_a   1.000
_cell.length_b   1.000
_cell.length_c   1.000
_cell.angle_alpha   90.00
_cell.angle_beta   90.00
_cell.angle_gamma   90.00
#
_symmetry.space_group_name_H-M   'P 1'
#
loop_
_entity.id
_entity.type
_entity.pdbx_description
1 polymer ?
#
loop_
_entity_poly.entity_id
_entity_poly.type
_entity_poly.pdbx_seq_one_letter_code
_entity_poly.pdbx_strand_id
1 'polypeptide(L)'
;MYTPLVRTDSATPAFNTALPLRKGSDGFDTRQDYLIKGYLPSSSVASAYGASGSYKSFLAVSWGCHIATGKPWAGKPVTQGAVIYVVGEGGIGVPRRIRAWEQTLNGGSPIDALYRVDCPIFPASPESVQQVIRAARDVKVASGMPVRLIILDTLARCFGGSDENAAKDMGAFIQGCDAIKAATQATVLIIHHSGKDQDKGARGSSAFRAALDVEFNVRREGEGGALILSCTKMKDAEEPPRRAYDLNAVDLYVDDDGDQITSLVLNDEGREVREDEAASDPDLAGIPRLTENHFALWQAIRSRTANGEGCTRSLVRDDMRAMGFDVNKKFTRWLDKLEKDGLITFDGERITPLSQRNKMGD
;
A
#
# COMPACT_ATOMS: atom_id res chain seq x y z
N MET A 1 39.94 -13.82 -17.73
CA MET A 1 40.09 -12.63 -18.60
C MET A 1 38.85 -12.53 -19.46
N TYR A 2 38.02 -11.51 -19.27
CA TYR A 2 36.86 -11.25 -20.12
C TYR A 2 37.26 -10.19 -21.14
N THR A 3 37.34 -10.58 -22.41
CA THR A 3 37.62 -9.65 -23.50
C THR A 3 36.35 -8.81 -23.76
N PRO A 4 36.41 -7.46 -23.72
CA PRO A 4 35.24 -6.65 -24.02
C PRO A 4 34.90 -6.78 -25.50
N LEU A 5 33.65 -7.11 -25.83
CA LEU A 5 33.16 -7.05 -27.19
C LEU A 5 33.08 -5.59 -27.62
N VAL A 6 34.03 -5.14 -28.44
CA VAL A 6 33.98 -3.83 -29.08
C VAL A 6 32.94 -3.89 -30.20
N ARG A 7 31.82 -3.20 -30.01
CA ARG A 7 30.82 -3.01 -31.07
C ARG A 7 31.41 -2.07 -32.12
N THR A 8 31.57 -2.57 -33.35
CA THR A 8 31.86 -1.73 -34.51
C THR A 8 30.58 -0.97 -34.89
N ASP A 9 30.62 0.36 -34.84
CA ASP A 9 29.54 1.24 -35.32
C ASP A 9 29.42 1.15 -36.84
N SER A 10 28.73 0.12 -37.34
CA SER A 10 28.18 0.13 -38.69
C SER A 10 26.93 1.02 -38.70
N ALA A 11 26.87 1.97 -39.64
CA ALA A 11 25.74 2.88 -39.84
C ALA A 11 24.40 2.15 -39.68
N THR A 12 23.63 2.54 -38.66
CA THR A 12 22.34 1.90 -38.37
C THR A 12 21.37 2.26 -39.50
N PRO A 13 20.73 1.28 -40.17
CA PRO A 13 19.72 1.58 -41.18
C PRO A 13 18.60 2.41 -40.54
N ALA A 14 18.19 3.49 -41.21
CA ALA A 14 17.09 4.32 -40.75
C ALA A 14 15.79 3.51 -40.79
N PHE A 15 15.18 3.28 -39.63
CA PHE A 15 13.89 2.63 -39.55
C PHE A 15 12.77 3.60 -39.99
N ASN A 16 11.82 3.13 -40.80
CA ASN A 16 10.66 3.93 -41.23
C ASN A 16 9.52 3.97 -40.19
N THR A 17 9.72 3.40 -39.01
CA THR A 17 8.71 3.33 -37.95
C THR A 17 8.92 4.43 -36.90
N ALA A 18 7.82 4.91 -36.32
CA ALA A 18 7.83 5.78 -35.15
C ALA A 18 8.02 5.02 -33.83
N LEU A 19 8.09 3.68 -33.88
CA LEU A 19 8.33 2.85 -32.69
C LEU A 19 9.77 3.02 -32.18
N PRO A 20 9.99 3.12 -30.86
CA PRO A 20 11.31 3.25 -30.27
C PRO A 20 12.04 1.90 -30.24
N LEU A 21 12.52 1.43 -31.40
CA LEU A 21 13.23 0.16 -31.52
C LEU A 21 14.60 0.22 -30.82
N ARG A 22 14.92 -0.83 -30.06
CA ARG A 22 16.24 -1.05 -29.43
C ARG A 22 16.81 -2.40 -29.88
N LYS A 23 18.12 -2.53 -30.02
CA LYS A 23 18.74 -3.80 -30.48
C LYS A 23 19.14 -4.66 -29.28
N GLY A 24 18.51 -5.82 -29.09
CA GLY A 24 18.97 -6.83 -28.12
C GLY A 24 19.17 -6.28 -26.71
N SER A 25 20.39 -6.41 -26.17
CA SER A 25 20.77 -5.94 -24.84
C SER A 25 21.01 -4.44 -24.72
N ASP A 26 20.68 -3.61 -25.72
CA ASP A 26 20.84 -2.16 -25.65
C ASP A 26 20.11 -1.57 -24.43
N GLY A 27 20.88 -0.98 -23.52
CA GLY A 27 20.39 -0.41 -22.26
C GLY A 27 20.38 -1.39 -21.08
N PHE A 28 21.03 -2.56 -21.16
CA PHE A 28 21.19 -3.48 -20.02
C PHE A 28 21.89 -2.85 -18.80
N ASP A 29 22.69 -1.83 -19.04
CA ASP A 29 23.41 -1.03 -18.05
C ASP A 29 22.64 0.23 -17.62
N THR A 30 21.42 0.42 -18.12
CA THR A 30 20.52 1.50 -17.67
C THR A 30 20.18 1.25 -16.21
N ARG A 31 20.56 2.21 -15.35
CA ARG A 31 20.22 2.13 -13.93
C ARG A 31 18.72 2.32 -13.74
N GLN A 32 18.13 1.51 -12.86
CA GLN A 32 16.76 1.73 -12.43
C GLN A 32 16.66 3.03 -11.64
N ASP A 33 15.87 3.96 -12.16
CA ASP A 33 15.55 5.22 -11.50
C ASP A 33 14.44 5.01 -10.47
N TYR A 34 14.53 5.75 -9.35
CA TYR A 34 13.58 5.68 -8.24
C TYR A 34 13.14 7.09 -7.83
N LEU A 35 11.87 7.22 -7.46
CA LEU A 35 11.39 8.36 -6.70
C LEU A 35 11.80 8.23 -5.23
N ILE A 36 11.69 7.02 -4.68
CA ILE A 36 12.16 6.67 -3.34
C ILE A 36 13.02 5.43 -3.48
N LYS A 37 14.32 5.55 -3.22
CA LYS A 37 15.29 4.48 -3.51
C LYS A 37 14.91 3.17 -2.80
N GLY A 38 14.71 2.11 -3.59
CA GLY A 38 14.35 0.78 -3.10
C GLY A 38 12.87 0.57 -2.77
N TYR A 39 12.03 1.62 -2.89
CA TYR A 39 10.60 1.52 -2.67
C TYR A 39 9.83 1.85 -3.94
N LEU A 40 9.91 3.08 -4.45
CA LEU A 40 9.05 3.55 -5.54
C LEU A 40 9.89 3.81 -6.79
N PRO A 41 9.85 2.94 -7.81
CA PRO A 41 10.47 3.20 -9.11
C PRO A 41 9.93 4.47 -9.78
N SER A 42 10.75 5.11 -10.60
CA SER A 42 10.32 6.22 -11.45
C SER A 42 9.63 5.71 -12.72
N SER A 43 8.74 6.52 -13.30
CA SER A 43 8.04 6.21 -14.55
C SER A 43 7.39 4.82 -14.52
N SER A 44 6.65 4.54 -13.44
CA SER A 44 6.00 3.25 -13.19
C SER A 44 4.51 3.41 -12.88
N VAL A 45 3.73 2.33 -13.02
CA VAL A 45 2.37 2.26 -12.46
C VAL A 45 2.45 1.47 -11.15
N ALA A 46 2.14 2.14 -10.05
CA ALA A 46 2.26 1.63 -8.69
C ALA A 46 0.89 1.59 -8.01
N SER A 47 0.71 0.67 -7.05
CA SER A 47 -0.49 0.64 -6.20
C SER A 47 -0.14 0.47 -4.74
N ALA A 48 -0.91 1.12 -3.86
CA ALA A 48 -0.95 0.83 -2.43
C ALA A 48 -2.38 0.47 -2.03
N TYR A 49 -2.59 -0.76 -1.56
CA TYR A 49 -3.90 -1.29 -1.24
C TYR A 49 -4.06 -1.75 0.22
N GLY A 50 -5.29 -1.77 0.72
CA GLY A 50 -5.58 -2.18 2.09
C GLY A 50 -7.01 -1.82 2.53
N ALA A 51 -7.42 -2.32 3.69
CA ALA A 51 -8.76 -2.10 4.24
C ALA A 51 -9.09 -0.60 4.42
N SER A 52 -10.38 -0.25 4.52
CA SER A 52 -10.74 1.12 4.91
C SER A 52 -10.11 1.47 6.26
N GLY A 53 -9.64 2.71 6.42
CA GLY A 53 -8.95 3.14 7.65
C GLY A 53 -7.52 2.62 7.84
N SER A 54 -6.94 1.89 6.88
CA SER A 54 -5.56 1.36 6.99
C SER A 54 -4.43 2.38 6.78
N TYR A 55 -4.72 3.67 6.85
CA TYR A 55 -3.76 4.78 6.69
C TYR A 55 -3.09 4.95 5.31
N LYS A 56 -3.59 4.32 4.24
CA LYS A 56 -3.05 4.49 2.87
C LYS A 56 -2.88 5.94 2.43
N SER A 57 -3.89 6.79 2.68
CA SER A 57 -3.80 8.21 2.30
C SER A 57 -2.75 8.96 3.10
N PHE A 58 -2.40 8.53 4.33
CA PHE A 58 -1.29 9.11 5.08
C PHE A 58 0.06 8.71 4.48
N LEU A 59 0.21 7.45 4.04
CA LEU A 59 1.39 7.01 3.28
C LEU A 59 1.51 7.80 1.96
N ALA A 60 0.40 7.97 1.24
CA ALA A 60 0.37 8.71 -0.02
C ALA A 60 0.77 10.18 0.17
N VAL A 61 0.23 10.85 1.20
CA VAL A 61 0.62 12.22 1.56
C VAL A 61 2.09 12.28 1.96
N SER A 62 2.57 11.34 2.79
CA SER A 62 3.97 11.26 3.19
C SER A 62 4.87 11.20 1.96
N TRP A 63 4.70 10.19 1.10
CA TRP A 63 5.52 10.04 -0.12
C TRP A 63 5.42 11.28 -1.02
N GLY A 64 4.23 11.84 -1.20
CA GLY A 64 4.04 13.08 -1.96
C GLY A 64 4.85 14.25 -1.39
N CYS A 65 4.83 14.45 -0.07
CA CYS A 65 5.56 15.54 0.59
C CYS A 65 7.08 15.34 0.52
N HIS A 66 7.57 14.11 0.77
CA HIS A 66 8.99 13.79 0.65
C HIS A 66 9.50 14.01 -0.79
N ILE A 67 8.74 13.60 -1.81
CA ILE A 67 9.09 13.79 -3.22
C ILE A 67 9.04 15.28 -3.62
N ALA A 68 8.03 16.02 -3.18
CA ALA A 68 7.92 17.45 -3.46
C ALA A 68 9.07 18.27 -2.84
N THR A 69 9.53 17.87 -1.65
CA THR A 69 10.58 18.57 -0.90
C THR A 69 11.98 18.00 -1.10
N GLY A 70 12.12 16.82 -1.72
CA GLY A 70 13.40 16.12 -1.87
C GLY A 70 13.96 15.54 -0.57
N LYS A 71 13.17 15.51 0.51
CA LYS A 71 13.62 14.98 1.81
C LYS A 71 13.69 13.45 1.77
N PRO A 72 14.72 12.83 2.38
CA PRO A 72 14.82 11.38 2.48
C PRO A 72 13.57 10.76 3.11
N TRP A 73 13.24 9.52 2.77
CA TRP A 73 12.15 8.76 3.40
C TRP A 73 12.66 7.37 3.79
N ALA A 74 12.41 6.92 5.02
CA ALA A 74 12.98 5.68 5.56
C ALA A 74 14.52 5.60 5.44
N GLY A 75 15.19 6.75 5.62
CA GLY A 75 16.63 6.89 5.43
C GLY A 75 17.11 6.68 3.98
N LYS A 76 16.20 6.63 3.00
CA LYS A 76 16.51 6.44 1.58
C LYS A 76 16.49 7.77 0.83
N PRO A 77 17.42 7.98 -0.12
CA PRO A 77 17.39 9.14 -1.01
C PRO A 77 16.09 9.22 -1.81
N VAL A 78 15.61 10.44 -2.01
CA VAL A 78 14.38 10.77 -2.75
C VAL A 78 14.72 11.66 -3.93
N THR A 79 14.18 11.35 -5.10
CA THR A 79 14.31 12.18 -6.31
C THR A 79 13.24 13.26 -6.27
N GLN A 80 13.67 14.52 -6.12
CA GLN A 80 12.75 15.64 -6.01
C GLN A 80 11.99 15.91 -7.32
N GLY A 81 10.72 16.29 -7.19
CA GLY A 81 9.94 16.90 -8.27
C GLY A 81 8.52 17.19 -7.86
N ALA A 82 7.76 17.84 -8.74
CA ALA A 82 6.40 18.22 -8.44
C ALA A 82 5.48 16.99 -8.31
N VAL A 83 4.46 17.11 -7.48
CA VAL A 83 3.49 16.06 -7.18
C VAL A 83 2.09 16.57 -7.47
N ILE A 84 1.29 15.74 -8.14
CA ILE A 84 -0.16 15.97 -8.30
C ILE A 84 -0.90 14.93 -7.47
N TYR A 85 -1.70 15.38 -6.50
CA TYR A 85 -2.54 14.53 -5.67
C TYR A 85 -4.00 14.68 -6.09
N VAL A 86 -4.57 13.67 -6.73
CA VAL A 86 -5.98 13.62 -7.11
C VAL A 86 -6.79 13.06 -5.96
N VAL A 87 -7.61 13.92 -5.36
CA VAL A 87 -8.48 13.62 -4.23
C VAL A 87 -9.85 13.19 -4.79
N GLY A 88 -9.99 11.91 -5.09
CA GLY A 88 -11.24 11.32 -5.58
C GLY A 88 -12.31 11.19 -4.50
N GLU A 89 -11.90 11.08 -3.23
CA GLU A 89 -12.80 11.14 -2.06
C GLU A 89 -12.73 12.54 -1.46
N GLY A 90 -13.76 13.36 -1.73
CA GLY A 90 -13.81 14.75 -1.32
C GLY A 90 -13.55 14.93 0.19
N GLY A 91 -12.80 15.97 0.54
CA GLY A 91 -12.68 16.38 1.94
C GLY A 91 -11.57 17.38 2.25
N ILE A 92 -11.79 18.10 3.34
CA ILE A 92 -10.82 18.92 4.08
C ILE A 92 -9.71 18.10 4.76
N GLY A 93 -9.68 16.77 4.57
CA GLY A 93 -8.73 15.86 5.21
C GLY A 93 -7.32 15.90 4.63
N VAL A 94 -7.16 15.80 3.30
CA VAL A 94 -5.84 15.85 2.65
C VAL A 94 -5.06 17.16 2.91
N PRO A 95 -5.65 18.38 2.86
CA PRO A 95 -4.88 19.58 3.14
C PRO A 95 -4.47 19.65 4.62
N ARG A 96 -5.30 19.16 5.55
CA ARG A 96 -4.95 19.01 6.97
C ARG A 96 -3.77 18.05 7.19
N ARG A 97 -3.71 16.93 6.45
CA ARG A 97 -2.60 15.97 6.50
C ARG A 97 -1.30 16.57 5.98
N ILE A 98 -1.36 17.31 4.86
CA ILE A 98 -0.20 18.03 4.32
C ILE A 98 0.28 19.06 5.35
N ARG A 99 -0.64 19.81 5.96
CA ARG A 99 -0.30 20.80 6.99
C ARG A 99 0.37 20.19 8.22
N ALA A 100 -0.12 19.04 8.70
CA ALA A 100 0.51 18.31 9.79
C ALA A 100 1.95 17.86 9.42
N TRP A 101 2.14 17.39 8.19
CA TRP A 101 3.46 17.04 7.68
C TRP A 101 4.37 18.27 7.58
N GLU A 102 3.88 19.41 7.09
CA GLU A 102 4.63 20.67 7.03
C GLU A 102 5.13 21.10 8.41
N GLN A 103 4.25 21.12 9.42
CA GLN A 103 4.59 21.49 10.79
C GLN A 103 5.66 20.57 11.39
N THR A 104 5.59 19.26 11.10
CA THR A 104 6.46 18.26 11.72
C THR A 104 7.80 18.12 11.01
N LEU A 105 7.77 17.99 9.68
CA LEU A 105 8.93 17.60 8.87
C LEU A 105 9.44 18.73 7.96
N ASN A 106 8.70 19.83 7.81
CA ASN A 106 9.08 20.99 6.99
C ASN A 106 9.23 22.30 7.77
N GLY A 107 9.30 22.25 9.10
CA GLY A 107 9.44 23.45 9.95
C GLY A 107 8.26 24.42 9.85
N GLY A 108 7.07 23.94 9.49
CA GLY A 108 5.86 24.73 9.28
C GLY A 108 5.76 25.43 7.92
N SER A 109 6.79 25.32 7.08
CA SER A 109 6.81 25.93 5.75
C SER A 109 5.88 25.20 4.76
N PRO A 110 5.10 25.91 3.94
CA PRO A 110 4.28 25.32 2.90
C PRO A 110 5.08 24.50 1.86
N ILE A 111 4.43 23.53 1.22
CA ILE A 111 5.01 22.75 0.11
C ILE A 111 4.49 23.28 -1.23
N ASP A 112 5.28 24.12 -1.91
CA ASP A 112 4.86 24.75 -3.17
C ASP A 112 4.78 23.79 -4.36
N ALA A 113 5.51 22.67 -4.32
CA ALA A 113 5.58 21.69 -5.41
C ALA A 113 4.55 20.55 -5.30
N LEU A 114 3.60 20.62 -4.37
CA LEU A 114 2.53 19.61 -4.20
C LEU A 114 1.17 20.24 -4.52
N TYR A 115 0.58 19.81 -5.63
CA TYR A 115 -0.68 20.32 -6.14
C TYR A 115 -1.80 19.31 -5.90
N ARG A 116 -2.97 19.80 -5.55
CA ARG A 116 -4.17 18.97 -5.33
C ARG A 116 -5.17 19.18 -6.46
N VAL A 117 -5.83 18.10 -6.84
CA VAL A 117 -7.01 18.12 -7.71
C VAL A 117 -8.18 17.61 -6.88
N ASP A 118 -9.09 18.50 -6.51
CA ASP A 118 -10.22 18.22 -5.61
C ASP A 118 -11.44 17.68 -6.36
N CYS A 119 -11.20 16.86 -7.38
CA CYS A 119 -12.20 16.11 -8.12
C CYS A 119 -11.60 14.79 -8.63
N PRO A 120 -12.41 13.73 -8.80
CA PRO A 120 -11.94 12.49 -9.40
C PRO A 120 -11.55 12.72 -10.87
N ILE A 121 -10.48 12.04 -11.30
CA ILE A 121 -10.12 11.90 -12.71
C ILE A 121 -10.42 10.47 -13.15
N PHE A 122 -10.73 10.27 -14.42
CA PHE A 122 -11.17 8.98 -14.95
C PHE A 122 -10.20 8.49 -16.03
N PRO A 123 -9.21 7.63 -15.71
CA PRO A 123 -8.20 7.19 -16.68
C PRO A 123 -8.80 6.49 -17.91
N ALA A 124 -9.97 5.87 -17.78
CA ALA A 124 -10.67 5.26 -18.92
C ALA A 124 -11.23 6.27 -19.93
N SER A 125 -11.27 7.58 -19.60
CA SER A 125 -11.67 8.67 -20.51
C SER A 125 -10.43 9.33 -21.12
N PRO A 126 -10.30 9.34 -22.46
CA PRO A 126 -9.21 10.06 -23.15
C PRO A 126 -9.18 11.55 -22.81
N GLU A 127 -10.34 12.19 -22.64
CA GLU A 127 -10.45 13.60 -22.29
C GLU A 127 -9.87 13.87 -20.90
N SER A 128 -10.19 13.02 -19.93
CA SER A 128 -9.65 13.12 -18.57
C SER A 128 -8.13 12.93 -18.55
N VAL A 129 -7.61 11.94 -19.29
CA VAL A 129 -6.17 11.73 -19.47
C VAL A 129 -5.49 12.98 -20.05
N GLN A 130 -6.08 13.61 -21.06
CA GLN A 130 -5.54 14.85 -21.64
C GLN A 130 -5.53 16.01 -20.64
N GLN A 131 -6.54 16.13 -19.77
CA GLN A 131 -6.54 17.15 -18.72
C GLN A 131 -5.43 16.92 -17.69
N VAL A 132 -5.18 15.67 -17.27
CA VAL A 132 -4.07 15.35 -16.37
C VAL A 132 -2.72 15.71 -17.00
N ILE A 133 -2.54 15.40 -18.29
CA ILE A 133 -1.31 15.75 -19.03
C ILE A 133 -1.13 17.28 -19.11
N ARG A 134 -2.20 18.04 -19.33
CA ARG A 134 -2.16 19.52 -19.32
C ARG A 134 -1.82 20.05 -17.93
N ALA A 135 -2.50 19.57 -16.88
CA ALA A 135 -2.22 19.94 -15.51
C ALA A 135 -0.76 19.68 -15.14
N ALA A 136 -0.18 18.55 -15.58
CA ALA A 136 1.23 18.26 -15.36
C ALA A 136 2.18 19.24 -16.06
N ARG A 137 1.82 19.76 -17.24
CA ARG A 137 2.58 20.83 -17.92
C ARG A 137 2.46 22.15 -17.18
N ASP A 138 1.26 22.52 -16.75
CA ASP A 138 1.01 23.78 -16.03
C ASP A 138 1.75 23.80 -14.69
N VAL A 139 1.67 22.69 -13.94
CA VAL A 139 2.43 22.48 -12.70
C VAL A 139 3.94 22.57 -12.95
N LYS A 140 4.44 21.98 -14.05
CA LYS A 140 5.85 22.09 -14.40
C LYS A 140 6.30 23.52 -14.65
N VAL A 141 5.47 24.32 -15.33
CA VAL A 141 5.76 25.74 -15.57
C VAL A 141 5.70 26.54 -14.27
N ALA A 142 4.68 26.31 -13.44
CA ALA A 142 4.47 27.05 -12.19
C ALA A 142 5.52 26.74 -11.13
N SER A 143 5.89 25.47 -10.96
CA SER A 143 6.87 25.03 -9.94
C SER A 143 8.32 25.08 -10.42
N GLY A 144 8.56 25.18 -11.73
CA GLY A 144 9.88 25.00 -12.34
C GLY A 144 10.42 23.56 -12.28
N MET A 145 9.63 22.59 -11.80
CA MET A 145 10.04 21.20 -11.60
C MET A 145 9.21 20.25 -12.47
N PRO A 146 9.79 19.17 -13.04
CA PRO A 146 8.97 18.14 -13.69
C PRO A 146 8.05 17.47 -12.67
N VAL A 147 6.82 17.14 -13.08
CA VAL A 147 5.96 16.27 -12.28
C VAL A 147 6.57 14.87 -12.25
N ARG A 148 6.83 14.37 -11.05
CA ARG A 148 7.46 13.07 -10.83
C ARG A 148 6.48 12.04 -10.29
N LEU A 149 5.44 12.47 -9.57
CA LEU A 149 4.43 11.60 -8.99
C LEU A 149 3.02 12.14 -9.25
N ILE A 150 2.12 11.27 -9.68
CA ILE A 150 0.68 11.53 -9.78
C ILE A 150 -0.03 10.48 -8.91
N ILE A 151 -0.73 10.93 -7.87
CA ILE A 151 -1.44 10.07 -6.92
C ILE A 151 -2.93 10.08 -7.26
N LEU A 152 -3.53 8.90 -7.42
CA LEU A 152 -4.96 8.71 -7.62
C LEU A 152 -5.56 8.09 -6.34
N ASP A 153 -6.18 8.92 -5.49
CA ASP A 153 -6.74 8.49 -4.20
C ASP A 153 -8.27 8.67 -4.17
N THR A 154 -9.09 7.65 -4.42
CA THR A 154 -8.80 6.22 -4.61
C THR A 154 -9.12 5.73 -6.02
N LEU A 155 -8.67 4.52 -6.37
CA LEU A 155 -9.06 3.81 -7.59
C LEU A 155 -10.58 3.79 -7.72
N ALA A 156 -11.31 3.41 -6.67
CA ALA A 156 -12.76 3.26 -6.74
C ALA A 156 -13.47 4.57 -7.15
N ARG A 157 -12.96 5.73 -6.72
CA ARG A 157 -13.50 7.03 -7.14
C ARG A 157 -13.02 7.47 -8.51
N CYS A 158 -11.79 7.11 -8.88
CA CYS A 158 -11.22 7.40 -10.19
C CYS A 158 -11.64 6.39 -11.27
N PHE A 159 -12.35 5.31 -10.91
CA PHE A 159 -12.77 4.27 -11.86
C PHE A 159 -13.94 4.74 -12.74
N GLY A 160 -14.80 5.62 -12.22
CA GLY A 160 -16.00 6.09 -12.89
C GLY A 160 -17.18 5.12 -12.75
N GLY A 161 -18.11 5.15 -13.71
CA GLY A 161 -19.33 4.34 -13.72
C GLY A 161 -19.17 2.90 -14.26
N SER A 162 -17.93 2.45 -14.47
CA SER A 162 -17.60 1.14 -15.05
C SER A 162 -17.46 0.03 -13.99
N ASP A 163 -17.38 -1.23 -14.41
CA ASP A 163 -17.25 -2.37 -13.50
C ASP A 163 -15.78 -2.73 -13.24
N GLU A 164 -15.28 -2.42 -12.04
CA GLU A 164 -13.89 -2.71 -11.63
C GLU A 164 -13.53 -4.22 -11.63
N ASN A 165 -14.53 -5.10 -11.65
CA ASN A 165 -14.32 -6.54 -11.69
C ASN A 165 -14.19 -7.04 -13.13
N ALA A 166 -14.72 -6.30 -14.10
CA ALA A 166 -14.61 -6.64 -15.50
C ALA A 166 -13.19 -6.37 -16.01
N ALA A 167 -12.51 -7.41 -16.50
CA ALA A 167 -11.13 -7.30 -17.01
C ALA A 167 -11.01 -6.27 -18.16
N LYS A 168 -12.05 -6.13 -18.98
CA LYS A 168 -12.12 -5.14 -20.06
C LYS A 168 -12.04 -3.72 -19.52
N ASP A 169 -12.88 -3.39 -18.54
CA ASP A 169 -12.98 -2.04 -17.98
C ASP A 169 -11.72 -1.70 -17.16
N MET A 170 -11.22 -2.66 -16.37
CA MET A 170 -9.93 -2.51 -15.69
C MET A 170 -8.78 -2.31 -16.68
N GLY A 171 -8.82 -3.00 -17.82
CA GLY A 171 -7.86 -2.81 -18.91
C GLY A 171 -7.86 -1.39 -19.47
N ALA A 172 -9.04 -0.77 -19.62
CA ALA A 172 -9.16 0.62 -20.06
C ALA A 172 -8.59 1.61 -19.03
N PHE A 173 -8.85 1.36 -17.73
CA PHE A 173 -8.27 2.16 -16.65
C PHE A 173 -6.72 2.10 -16.65
N ILE A 174 -6.16 0.89 -16.78
CA ILE A 174 -4.70 0.67 -16.85
C ILE A 174 -4.11 1.39 -18.05
N GLN A 175 -4.71 1.25 -19.24
CA GLN A 175 -4.25 1.93 -20.46
C GLN A 175 -4.22 3.45 -20.30
N GLY A 176 -5.21 4.02 -19.62
CA GLY A 176 -5.21 5.45 -19.27
C GLY A 176 -4.05 5.84 -18.36
N CYS A 177 -3.77 5.05 -17.32
CA CYS A 177 -2.63 5.27 -16.42
C CYS A 177 -1.30 5.17 -17.17
N ASP A 178 -1.16 4.18 -18.07
CA ASP A 178 0.02 4.02 -18.91
C ASP A 178 0.19 5.20 -19.88
N ALA A 179 -0.88 5.74 -20.44
CA ALA A 179 -0.84 6.92 -21.30
C ALA A 179 -0.39 8.17 -20.53
N ILE A 180 -0.89 8.37 -19.30
CA ILE A 180 -0.43 9.46 -18.41
C ILE A 180 1.06 9.29 -18.10
N LYS A 181 1.47 8.09 -17.68
CA LYS A 181 2.87 7.75 -17.40
C LYS A 181 3.77 8.02 -18.62
N ALA A 182 3.40 7.53 -19.80
CA ALA A 182 4.20 7.70 -21.01
C ALA A 182 4.34 9.19 -21.41
N ALA A 183 3.27 9.97 -21.28
CA ALA A 183 3.27 11.39 -21.66
C ALA A 183 4.00 12.30 -20.65
N THR A 184 3.98 11.95 -19.37
CA THR A 184 4.53 12.79 -18.28
C THR A 184 5.87 12.30 -17.75
N GLN A 185 6.20 11.03 -17.98
CA GLN A 185 7.30 10.29 -17.32
C GLN A 185 7.19 10.26 -15.78
N ALA A 186 6.01 10.60 -15.24
CA ALA A 186 5.72 10.51 -13.81
C ALA A 186 5.30 9.08 -13.44
N THR A 187 5.61 8.70 -12.20
CA THR A 187 5.01 7.50 -11.60
C THR A 187 3.55 7.79 -11.26
N VAL A 188 2.66 6.86 -11.59
CA VAL A 188 1.24 6.93 -11.23
C VAL A 188 1.02 6.00 -10.04
N LEU A 189 0.73 6.55 -8.86
CA LEU A 189 0.44 5.80 -7.64
C LEU A 189 -1.07 5.74 -7.42
N ILE A 190 -1.61 4.53 -7.37
CA ILE A 190 -3.04 4.29 -7.25
C ILE A 190 -3.34 3.78 -5.83
N ILE A 191 -4.18 4.50 -5.09
CA ILE A 191 -4.62 4.05 -3.78
C ILE A 191 -5.85 3.19 -3.93
N HIS A 192 -5.80 1.95 -3.44
CA HIS A 192 -6.87 0.98 -3.66
C HIS A 192 -7.36 0.33 -2.36
N HIS A 193 -8.56 -0.23 -2.40
CA HIS A 193 -9.10 -1.03 -1.32
C HIS A 193 -8.72 -2.51 -1.49
N SER A 194 -8.54 -3.21 -0.38
CA SER A 194 -8.51 -4.67 -0.37
C SER A 194 -9.89 -5.24 -0.75
N GLY A 195 -9.90 -6.45 -1.28
CA GLY A 195 -11.13 -7.22 -1.48
C GLY A 195 -11.81 -7.60 -0.16
N LYS A 196 -12.98 -8.24 -0.24
CA LYS A 196 -13.70 -8.79 0.93
C LYS A 196 -12.86 -9.79 1.73
N ASP A 197 -11.97 -10.50 1.03
CA ASP A 197 -11.00 -11.43 1.61
C ASP A 197 -9.63 -10.74 1.53
N GLN A 198 -9.15 -10.16 2.64
CA GLN A 198 -7.93 -9.34 2.64
C GLN A 198 -6.68 -10.16 2.25
N ASP A 199 -6.71 -11.47 2.52
CA ASP A 199 -5.66 -12.43 2.14
C ASP A 199 -5.55 -12.59 0.61
N LYS A 200 -6.60 -12.24 -0.14
CA LYS A 200 -6.61 -12.29 -1.61
C LYS A 200 -6.09 -11.03 -2.30
N GLY A 201 -5.70 -10.02 -1.52
CA GLY A 201 -5.09 -8.80 -2.04
C GLY A 201 -6.08 -7.70 -2.41
N ALA A 202 -5.71 -6.91 -3.41
CA ALA A 202 -6.51 -5.78 -3.89
C ALA A 202 -7.88 -6.21 -4.45
N ARG A 203 -8.88 -5.33 -4.34
CA ARG A 203 -10.23 -5.52 -4.89
C ARG A 203 -10.21 -5.47 -6.42
N GLY A 204 -11.18 -6.12 -7.06
CA GLY A 204 -11.39 -6.02 -8.52
C GLY A 204 -10.64 -7.09 -9.33
N SER A 205 -10.41 -6.79 -10.60
CA SER A 205 -9.82 -7.74 -11.55
C SER A 205 -8.35 -8.08 -11.26
N SER A 206 -7.97 -9.36 -11.40
CA SER A 206 -6.56 -9.80 -11.34
C SER A 206 -5.68 -9.14 -12.42
N ALA A 207 -6.28 -8.63 -13.50
CA ALA A 207 -5.61 -7.84 -14.52
C ALA A 207 -4.92 -6.59 -13.94
N PHE A 208 -5.47 -6.01 -12.88
CA PHE A 208 -4.88 -4.85 -12.21
C PHE A 208 -3.49 -5.19 -11.65
N ARG A 209 -3.41 -6.18 -10.75
CA ARG A 209 -2.14 -6.60 -10.17
C ARG A 209 -1.14 -7.06 -11.23
N ALA A 210 -1.60 -7.68 -12.33
CA ALA A 210 -0.72 -8.11 -13.41
C ALA A 210 -0.01 -6.91 -14.10
N ALA A 211 -0.70 -5.79 -14.28
CA ALA A 211 -0.19 -4.61 -14.97
C ALA A 211 0.72 -3.70 -14.13
N LEU A 212 0.66 -3.78 -12.80
CA LEU A 212 1.49 -2.94 -11.92
C LEU A 212 2.97 -3.28 -12.02
N ASP A 213 3.84 -2.27 -11.93
CA ASP A 213 5.28 -2.47 -11.78
C ASP A 213 5.65 -2.75 -10.30
N VAL A 214 4.92 -2.12 -9.37
CA VAL A 214 5.07 -2.31 -7.93
C VAL A 214 3.71 -2.30 -7.23
N GLU A 215 3.53 -3.16 -6.23
CA GLU A 215 2.34 -3.20 -5.39
C GLU A 215 2.73 -3.26 -3.91
N PHE A 216 2.05 -2.44 -3.10
CA PHE A 216 2.19 -2.40 -1.66
C PHE A 216 0.88 -2.76 -0.97
N ASN A 217 0.97 -3.52 0.10
CA ASN A 217 -0.10 -3.69 1.06
C ASN A 217 0.14 -2.81 2.28
N VAL A 218 -0.90 -2.08 2.69
CA VAL A 218 -0.91 -1.22 3.87
C VAL A 218 -1.95 -1.73 4.86
N ARG A 219 -1.49 -2.13 6.05
CA ARG A 219 -2.33 -2.58 7.17
C ARG A 219 -2.11 -1.65 8.36
N ARG A 220 -3.09 -1.59 9.26
CA ARG A 220 -2.91 -0.92 10.56
C ARG A 220 -2.32 -1.91 11.55
N GLU A 221 -1.32 -1.50 12.32
CA GLU A 221 -0.75 -2.31 13.40
C GLU A 221 -1.54 -2.07 14.69
N GLY A 222 -2.43 -3.02 15.03
CA GLY A 222 -3.24 -3.00 16.25
C GLY A 222 -3.90 -1.64 16.56
N GLU A 223 -4.03 -1.33 17.84
CA GLU A 223 -4.50 -0.02 18.30
C GLU A 223 -3.40 1.04 18.34
N GLY A 224 -2.12 0.62 18.28
CA GLY A 224 -0.92 1.44 18.52
C GLY A 224 -0.62 2.53 17.49
N GLY A 225 -1.51 2.79 16.54
CA GLY A 225 -1.43 3.95 15.65
C GLY A 225 -0.31 3.88 14.61
N ALA A 226 0.14 2.69 14.20
CA ALA A 226 1.11 2.53 13.13
C ALA A 226 0.50 1.92 11.86
N LEU A 227 1.12 2.17 10.71
CA LEU A 227 0.87 1.39 9.50
C LEU A 227 2.00 0.40 9.24
N ILE A 228 1.64 -0.80 8.80
CA ILE A 228 2.56 -1.82 8.29
C ILE A 228 2.56 -1.71 6.78
N LEU A 229 3.74 -1.50 6.22
CA LEU A 229 3.97 -1.48 4.78
C LEU A 229 4.66 -2.77 4.36
N SER A 230 4.03 -3.52 3.46
CA SER A 230 4.58 -4.73 2.84
C SER A 230 4.62 -4.54 1.33
N CYS A 231 5.76 -4.76 0.69
CA CYS A 231 5.81 -4.89 -0.76
C CYS A 231 5.29 -6.28 -1.13
N THR A 232 4.26 -6.33 -1.99
CA THR A 232 3.63 -7.58 -2.43
C THR A 232 3.94 -7.92 -3.88
N LYS A 233 4.52 -6.97 -4.63
CA LYS A 233 5.04 -7.16 -5.99
C LYS A 233 6.12 -6.13 -6.26
N MET A 234 7.27 -6.57 -6.77
CA MET A 234 8.29 -5.72 -7.39
C MET A 234 8.80 -6.42 -8.65
N LYS A 235 8.79 -5.73 -9.80
CA LYS A 235 9.10 -6.36 -11.09
C LYS A 235 10.61 -6.48 -11.37
N ASP A 236 11.31 -5.36 -11.34
CA ASP A 236 12.69 -5.24 -11.83
C ASP A 236 13.71 -5.03 -10.68
N ALA A 237 13.30 -5.30 -9.43
CA ALA A 237 14.13 -5.15 -8.23
C ALA A 237 13.67 -6.08 -7.10
N GLU A 238 14.49 -6.21 -6.06
CA GLU A 238 14.10 -6.90 -4.83
C GLU A 238 13.01 -6.14 -4.06
N GLU A 239 12.14 -6.89 -3.38
CA GLU A 239 11.11 -6.32 -2.53
C GLU A 239 11.74 -5.73 -1.26
N PRO A 240 11.44 -4.47 -0.88
CA PRO A 240 11.93 -3.91 0.36
C PRO A 240 11.36 -4.67 1.57
N PRO A 241 12.09 -4.67 2.70
CA PRO A 241 11.63 -5.36 3.90
C PRO A 241 10.32 -4.75 4.41
N ARG A 242 9.45 -5.62 4.92
CA ARG A 242 8.25 -5.23 5.65
C ARG A 242 8.63 -4.41 6.87
N ARG A 243 8.00 -3.25 7.06
CA ARG A 243 8.29 -2.29 8.15
C ARG A 243 7.00 -1.69 8.69
N ALA A 244 7.03 -1.27 9.96
CA ALA A 244 5.97 -0.47 10.56
C ALA A 244 6.41 0.99 10.69
N TYR A 245 5.47 1.91 10.47
CA TYR A 245 5.66 3.37 10.55
C TYR A 245 4.59 3.94 11.46
N ASP A 246 5.01 4.54 12.57
CA ASP A 246 4.10 5.13 13.56
C ASP A 246 3.44 6.40 13.01
N LEU A 247 2.19 6.67 13.41
CA LEU A 247 1.52 7.94 13.13
C LEU A 247 1.39 8.74 14.43
N ASN A 248 1.78 10.01 14.36
CA ASN A 248 1.72 10.93 15.49
C ASN A 248 0.59 11.95 15.29
N ALA A 249 -0.12 12.28 16.36
CA ALA A 249 -1.11 13.36 16.33
C ALA A 249 -0.44 14.73 16.29
N VAL A 250 -1.00 15.64 15.50
CA VAL A 250 -0.52 17.01 15.34
C VAL A 250 -1.71 17.96 15.45
N ASP A 251 -1.58 18.95 16.33
CA ASP A 251 -2.54 20.03 16.51
C ASP A 251 -2.38 21.04 15.38
N LEU A 252 -3.46 21.28 14.62
CA LEU A 252 -3.44 22.17 13.47
C LEU A 252 -3.87 23.59 13.84
N TYR A 253 -5.09 23.71 14.38
CA TYR A 253 -5.70 24.97 14.80
C TYR A 253 -6.89 24.69 15.72
N VAL A 254 -7.39 25.72 16.39
CA VAL A 254 -8.65 25.70 17.14
C VAL A 254 -9.72 26.35 16.27
N ASP A 255 -10.86 25.69 16.10
CA ASP A 255 -11.95 26.24 15.29
C ASP A 255 -12.82 27.26 16.06
N ASP A 256 -13.87 27.77 15.41
CA ASP A 256 -14.73 28.82 15.96
C ASP A 256 -15.53 28.35 17.19
N ASP A 257 -15.72 27.03 17.35
CA ASP A 257 -16.42 26.44 18.49
C ASP A 257 -15.47 26.18 19.68
N GLY A 258 -14.18 26.43 19.50
CA GLY A 258 -13.14 26.18 20.51
C GLY A 258 -12.60 24.75 20.48
N ASP A 259 -12.96 23.95 19.47
CA ASP A 259 -12.51 22.57 19.36
C ASP A 259 -11.11 22.49 18.73
N GLN A 260 -10.26 21.65 19.31
CA GLN A 260 -8.92 21.41 18.80
C GLN A 260 -9.00 20.52 17.55
N ILE A 261 -8.67 21.08 16.38
CA ILE A 261 -8.59 20.34 15.14
C ILE A 261 -7.20 19.72 15.02
N THR A 262 -7.18 18.39 14.90
CA THR A 262 -5.96 17.60 14.79
C THR A 262 -5.89 16.83 13.47
N SER A 263 -4.68 16.38 13.13
CA SER A 263 -4.45 15.37 12.10
C SER A 263 -3.38 14.40 12.54
N LEU A 264 -3.09 13.40 11.71
CA LEU A 264 -1.98 12.48 11.93
C LEU A 264 -0.88 12.74 10.89
N VAL A 265 0.37 12.59 11.32
CA VAL A 265 1.55 12.60 10.46
C VAL A 265 2.26 11.26 10.57
N LEU A 266 2.68 10.69 9.44
CA LEU A 266 3.47 9.47 9.43
C LEU A 266 4.92 9.78 9.79
N ASN A 267 5.46 9.07 10.78
CA ASN A 267 6.89 9.03 11.04
C ASN A 267 7.57 8.23 9.92
N ASP A 268 8.49 8.87 9.20
CA ASP A 268 9.21 8.29 8.07
C ASP A 268 10.37 7.38 8.50
N GLU A 269 10.67 7.30 9.79
CA GLU A 269 11.58 6.31 10.36
C GLU A 269 10.85 4.99 10.63
N GLY A 270 11.07 4.02 9.75
CA GLY A 270 10.47 2.69 9.88
C GLY A 270 11.13 1.87 10.98
N ARG A 271 10.31 1.20 11.78
CA ARG A 271 10.74 0.19 12.75
C ARG A 271 10.41 -1.22 12.27
N GLU A 272 10.99 -2.21 12.94
CA GLU A 272 10.48 -3.58 12.80
C GLU A 272 9.00 -3.60 13.17
N VAL A 273 8.24 -4.41 12.43
CA VAL A 273 6.85 -4.66 12.79
C VAL A 273 6.87 -5.28 14.18
N ARG A 274 6.06 -4.73 15.09
CA ARG A 274 5.81 -5.43 16.34
C ARG A 274 5.09 -6.69 15.90
N GLU A 275 5.77 -7.82 16.00
CA GLU A 275 5.06 -9.09 15.98
C GLU A 275 3.97 -8.90 17.00
N ASP A 276 2.71 -8.92 16.56
CA ASP A 276 1.59 -8.96 17.48
C ASP A 276 1.98 -10.02 18.52
N GLU A 277 1.72 -9.82 19.81
CA GLU A 277 1.90 -10.90 20.80
C GLU A 277 1.12 -12.18 20.39
N ALA A 278 0.26 -12.07 19.36
CA ALA A 278 -0.37 -13.15 18.63
C ALA A 278 0.49 -13.93 17.61
N ALA A 279 1.52 -13.36 17.01
CA ALA A 279 2.44 -14.02 16.09
C ALA A 279 3.72 -14.54 16.78
N SER A 280 4.07 -13.98 17.94
CA SER A 280 5.19 -14.44 18.78
C SER A 280 4.77 -15.52 19.80
N ASP A 281 3.60 -16.14 19.63
CA ASP A 281 3.17 -17.23 20.49
C ASP A 281 4.06 -18.46 20.25
N PRO A 282 4.82 -18.95 21.26
CA PRO A 282 5.66 -20.14 21.11
C PRO A 282 4.87 -21.34 20.58
N ASP A 283 3.57 -21.41 20.90
CA ASP A 283 2.71 -22.51 20.48
C ASP A 283 2.43 -22.47 18.96
N LEU A 284 2.41 -21.27 18.35
CA LEU A 284 2.23 -21.09 16.89
C LEU A 284 3.53 -21.18 16.08
N ALA A 285 4.69 -21.14 16.75
CA ALA A 285 5.99 -21.17 16.10
C ALA A 285 6.19 -22.47 15.30
N GLY A 286 6.55 -22.33 14.02
CA GLY A 286 6.83 -23.47 13.13
C GLY A 286 5.61 -24.06 12.42
N ILE A 287 4.40 -23.53 12.63
CA ILE A 287 3.19 -24.02 11.94
C ILE A 287 3.02 -23.31 10.58
N PRO A 288 3.09 -24.04 9.45
CA PRO A 288 3.01 -23.41 8.14
C PRO A 288 1.57 -23.00 7.78
N ARG A 289 1.46 -21.92 6.97
CA ARG A 289 0.22 -21.46 6.33
C ARG A 289 -0.89 -21.02 7.30
N LEU A 290 -0.53 -20.44 8.46
CA LEU A 290 -1.49 -19.72 9.29
C LEU A 290 -1.86 -18.39 8.60
N THR A 291 -3.13 -18.01 8.69
CA THR A 291 -3.65 -16.75 8.17
C THR A 291 -4.16 -15.90 9.31
N GLU A 292 -4.48 -14.63 9.07
CA GLU A 292 -5.01 -13.69 10.08
C GLU A 292 -6.23 -14.25 10.84
N ASN A 293 -7.09 -14.99 10.14
CA ASN A 293 -8.24 -15.68 10.76
C ASN A 293 -7.81 -16.77 11.76
N HIS A 294 -6.71 -17.46 11.50
CA HIS A 294 -6.18 -18.49 12.40
C HIS A 294 -5.54 -17.84 13.64
N PHE A 295 -4.84 -16.72 13.47
CA PHE A 295 -4.30 -15.95 14.59
C PHE A 295 -5.42 -15.39 15.47
N ALA A 296 -6.45 -14.76 14.89
CA ALA A 296 -7.59 -14.25 15.63
C ALA A 296 -8.38 -15.35 16.36
N LEU A 297 -8.59 -16.50 15.70
CA LEU A 297 -9.24 -17.66 16.31
C LEU A 297 -8.43 -18.20 17.49
N TRP A 298 -7.12 -18.33 17.33
CA TRP A 298 -6.21 -18.79 18.40
C TRP A 298 -6.20 -17.82 19.59
N GLN A 299 -6.17 -16.51 19.33
CA GLN A 299 -6.24 -15.48 20.36
C GLN A 299 -7.57 -15.52 21.14
N ALA A 300 -8.71 -15.68 20.47
CA ALA A 300 -10.01 -15.83 21.13
C ALA A 300 -10.03 -17.04 22.09
N ILE A 301 -9.50 -18.19 21.65
CA ILE A 301 -9.43 -19.42 22.46
C ILE A 301 -8.51 -19.22 23.67
N ARG A 302 -7.33 -18.63 23.48
CA ARG A 302 -6.38 -18.38 24.57
C ARG A 302 -6.90 -17.39 25.60
N SER A 303 -7.50 -16.28 25.15
CA SER A 303 -8.05 -15.24 26.02
C SER A 303 -9.13 -15.81 26.94
N ARG A 304 -10.11 -16.55 26.39
CA ARG A 304 -11.14 -17.22 27.19
C ARG A 304 -10.54 -18.19 28.21
N THR A 305 -9.60 -19.02 27.77
CA THR A 305 -8.99 -20.04 28.65
C THR A 305 -8.16 -19.41 29.76
N ALA A 306 -7.41 -18.33 29.47
CA ALA A 306 -6.60 -17.60 30.45
C ALA A 306 -7.46 -16.90 31.51
N ASN A 307 -8.65 -16.41 31.12
CA ASN A 307 -9.60 -15.76 32.02
C ASN A 307 -10.52 -16.74 32.77
N GLY A 308 -10.35 -18.06 32.56
CA GLY A 308 -11.20 -19.09 33.17
C GLY A 308 -12.63 -19.12 32.62
N GLU A 309 -12.85 -18.52 31.46
CA GLU A 309 -14.16 -18.48 30.80
C GLU A 309 -14.45 -19.78 30.02
N GLY A 310 -15.73 -20.06 29.80
CA GLY A 310 -16.14 -21.16 28.94
C GLY A 310 -15.63 -20.98 27.51
N CYS A 311 -14.92 -21.98 26.99
CA CYS A 311 -14.38 -21.98 25.64
C CYS A 311 -15.09 -23.05 24.79
N THR A 312 -16.18 -22.67 24.12
CA THR A 312 -16.94 -23.54 23.20
C THR A 312 -16.92 -23.03 21.77
N ARG A 313 -17.24 -23.88 20.78
CA ARG A 313 -17.27 -23.48 19.37
C ARG A 313 -18.24 -22.32 19.13
N SER A 314 -19.41 -22.32 19.78
CA SER A 314 -20.35 -21.20 19.68
C SER A 314 -19.77 -19.91 20.25
N LEU A 315 -19.16 -19.95 21.43
CA LEU A 315 -18.65 -18.76 22.11
C LEU A 315 -17.46 -18.14 21.36
N VAL A 316 -16.53 -18.97 20.89
CA VAL A 316 -15.40 -18.52 20.08
C VAL A 316 -15.87 -17.98 18.72
N ARG A 317 -16.95 -18.55 18.16
CA ARG A 317 -17.57 -18.02 16.93
C ARG A 317 -18.15 -16.62 17.15
N ASP A 318 -18.78 -16.38 18.29
CA ASP A 318 -19.34 -15.08 18.63
C ASP A 318 -18.24 -14.03 18.88
N ASP A 319 -17.12 -14.39 19.51
CA ASP A 319 -15.97 -13.48 19.66
C ASP A 319 -15.38 -13.11 18.31
N MET A 320 -15.20 -14.08 17.43
CA MET A 320 -14.70 -13.82 16.08
C MET A 320 -15.64 -12.90 15.30
N ARG A 321 -16.96 -13.05 15.48
CA ARG A 321 -17.95 -12.14 14.89
C ARG A 321 -17.83 -10.73 15.49
N ALA A 322 -17.62 -10.60 16.80
CA ALA A 322 -17.42 -9.33 17.49
C ALA A 322 -16.14 -8.62 17.02
N MET A 323 -15.08 -9.38 16.68
CA MET A 323 -13.84 -8.89 16.08
C MET A 323 -13.98 -8.56 14.57
N GLY A 324 -15.17 -8.73 13.97
CA GLY A 324 -15.43 -8.35 12.58
C GLY A 324 -15.14 -9.43 11.53
N PHE A 325 -14.91 -10.68 11.93
CA PHE A 325 -14.64 -11.78 11.00
C PHE A 325 -15.93 -12.44 10.46
N ASP A 326 -15.93 -12.81 9.17
CA ASP A 326 -17.03 -13.60 8.57
C ASP A 326 -16.89 -15.09 8.92
N VAL A 327 -17.59 -15.48 9.98
CA VAL A 327 -17.58 -16.85 10.53
C VAL A 327 -18.58 -17.82 9.87
N ASN A 328 -19.40 -17.37 8.93
CA ASN A 328 -20.53 -18.17 8.44
C ASN A 328 -20.13 -19.35 7.55
N LYS A 329 -19.01 -19.25 6.84
CA LYS A 329 -18.61 -20.23 5.81
C LYS A 329 -17.31 -20.98 6.11
N LYS A 330 -16.38 -20.36 6.85
CA LYS A 330 -15.00 -20.83 6.98
C LYS A 330 -14.58 -21.18 8.40
N PHE A 331 -15.38 -20.84 9.41
CA PHE A 331 -15.04 -21.03 10.83
C PHE A 331 -14.64 -22.47 11.17
N THR A 332 -15.41 -23.46 10.71
CA THR A 332 -15.08 -24.87 10.92
C THR A 332 -13.72 -25.24 10.33
N ARG A 333 -13.40 -24.75 9.12
CA ARG A 333 -12.11 -25.04 8.46
C ARG A 333 -10.92 -24.44 9.21
N TRP A 334 -11.11 -23.29 9.87
CA TRP A 334 -10.08 -22.67 10.69
C TRP A 334 -9.83 -23.49 11.95
N LEU A 335 -10.91 -23.93 12.62
CA LEU A 335 -10.85 -24.82 13.78
C LEU A 335 -10.19 -26.17 13.44
N ASP A 336 -10.59 -26.81 12.34
CA ASP A 336 -10.03 -28.08 11.89
C ASP A 336 -8.52 -27.98 11.62
N LYS A 337 -8.05 -26.82 11.14
CA LYS A 337 -6.61 -26.59 10.94
C LYS A 337 -5.86 -26.48 12.26
N LEU A 338 -6.38 -25.73 13.24
CA LEU A 338 -5.75 -25.62 14.56
C LEU A 338 -5.70 -26.99 15.26
N GLU A 339 -6.76 -27.80 15.14
CA GLU A 339 -6.76 -29.17 15.68
C GLU A 339 -5.74 -30.06 14.96
N LYS A 340 -5.74 -30.05 13.62
CA LYS A 340 -4.81 -30.84 12.80
C LYS A 340 -3.35 -30.50 13.07
N ASP A 341 -3.05 -29.22 13.28
CA ASP A 341 -1.71 -28.74 13.58
C ASP A 341 -1.37 -28.89 15.09
N GLY A 342 -2.25 -29.51 15.88
CA GLY A 342 -1.98 -29.93 17.26
C GLY A 342 -2.07 -28.82 18.30
N LEU A 343 -2.72 -27.70 17.97
CA LEU A 343 -2.87 -26.53 18.84
C LEU A 343 -4.06 -26.62 19.78
N ILE A 344 -5.12 -27.32 19.38
CA ILE A 344 -6.35 -27.48 20.15
C ILE A 344 -6.86 -28.91 20.06
N THR A 345 -7.72 -29.29 21.01
CA THR A 345 -8.53 -30.51 20.95
C THR A 345 -9.99 -30.20 21.27
N PHE A 346 -10.90 -31.02 20.73
CA PHE A 346 -12.33 -30.93 20.98
C PHE A 346 -12.83 -32.04 21.91
N ASP A 347 -13.67 -31.65 22.86
CA ASP A 347 -14.55 -32.56 23.59
C ASP A 347 -16.00 -32.07 23.40
N GLY A 348 -16.67 -32.63 22.39
CA GLY A 348 -17.96 -32.14 21.91
C GLY A 348 -17.88 -30.69 21.42
N GLU A 349 -18.57 -29.78 22.12
CA GLU A 349 -18.55 -28.33 21.85
C GLU A 349 -17.37 -27.60 22.50
N ARG A 350 -16.69 -28.23 23.47
CA ARG A 350 -15.62 -27.61 24.25
C ARG A 350 -14.31 -27.64 23.47
N ILE A 351 -13.58 -26.53 23.51
CA ILE A 351 -12.26 -26.35 22.90
C ILE A 351 -11.24 -26.23 24.02
N THR A 352 -10.18 -27.05 23.95
CA THR A 352 -9.07 -26.99 24.90
C THR A 352 -7.77 -26.71 24.16
N PRO A 353 -7.01 -25.65 24.49
CA PRO A 353 -5.71 -25.39 23.89
C PRO A 353 -4.66 -26.38 24.41
N LEU A 354 -3.78 -26.84 23.51
CA LEU A 354 -2.66 -27.73 23.78
C LEU A 354 -1.37 -26.91 23.73
N SER A 355 -0.87 -26.45 24.88
CA SER A 355 0.38 -25.67 24.91
C SER A 355 1.61 -26.56 24.78
N GLN A 356 2.65 -26.08 24.09
CA GLN A 356 3.98 -26.71 24.04
C GLN A 356 4.67 -26.72 25.42
N ARG A 357 4.25 -25.85 26.37
CA ARG A 357 4.82 -25.83 27.73
C ARG A 357 4.55 -27.10 28.55
N ASN A 358 3.54 -27.89 28.19
CA ASN A 358 3.22 -29.16 28.89
C ASN A 358 3.93 -30.38 28.29
N LYS A 359 4.79 -30.24 27.27
CA LYS A 359 5.55 -31.36 26.68
C LYS A 359 6.98 -31.52 27.25
N MET A 360 7.46 -30.60 28.09
CA MET A 360 8.76 -30.67 28.77
C MET A 360 8.60 -30.90 30.29
N GLY A 361 7.57 -31.63 30.68
CA GLY A 361 7.30 -32.00 32.07
C GLY A 361 6.73 -33.40 32.14
N ASP A 362 7.55 -34.38 31.77
CA ASP A 362 7.65 -35.73 32.36
C ASP A 362 8.98 -36.37 31.94
#